data_AF-A0A9N9Q2T7-F1
#
_entry.id   AF-A0A9N9Q2T7-F1
#
_cell.length_a   1.000
_cell.length_b   1.000
_cell.length_c   1.000
_cell.angle_alpha   90.00
_cell.angle_beta   90.00
_cell.angle_gamma   90.00
#
_symmetry.space_group_name_H-M   'P 1'
#
loop_
_entity.id
_entity.type
_entity.pdbx_description
1 polymer ?
#
loop_
_entity_poly.entity_id
_entity_poly.type
_entity_poly.pdbx_seq_one_letter_code
_entity_poly.pdbx_strand_id
1 'polypeptide(L)'
;MVQQAPPSSSSRTWNALPSQKDLAFRRISSVFLMAGLLTVITPFRPVTWFLPISGPDILDQFIAPPLFLGALFAQWRIAGVSGALVIDVMDVGFVYHSSMYWTCAFAELCICLGVGMARNEYLRRGASLGLVGGLWAVGWGCTPVRYKMQAWDILKWVWTMLAIDHARASLGGGRRRY
;
A
#
# COMPACT_ATOMS: atom_id res chain seq x y z
N MET A 1 38.58 26.15 17.38
CA MET A 1 37.50 26.81 16.60
C MET A 1 36.87 25.75 15.71
N VAL A 2 35.70 25.24 16.05
CA VAL A 2 35.01 24.22 15.23
C VAL A 2 34.38 24.94 14.06
N GLN A 3 34.94 24.74 12.87
CA GLN A 3 34.46 25.30 11.62
C GLN A 3 33.12 24.64 11.31
N GLN A 4 32.01 25.33 11.61
CA GLN A 4 30.67 24.87 11.23
C GLN A 4 30.61 24.86 9.69
N ALA A 5 30.55 23.65 9.12
CA ALA A 5 30.34 23.49 7.69
C ALA A 5 29.05 24.23 7.29
N PRO A 6 29.05 25.02 6.19
CA PRO A 6 27.84 25.69 5.75
C PRO A 6 26.74 24.63 5.51
N PRO A 7 25.50 24.85 5.95
CA PRO A 7 24.42 23.92 5.70
C PRO A 7 24.30 23.74 4.18
N SER A 8 24.67 22.54 3.72
CA SER A 8 24.61 22.15 2.32
C SER A 8 23.22 22.46 1.79
N SER A 9 23.12 23.01 0.58
CA SER A 9 21.86 23.41 -0.06
C SER A 9 20.74 22.37 0.07
N SER A 10 21.11 21.09 0.12
CA SER A 10 20.25 19.95 0.41
C SER A 10 19.46 20.12 1.71
N SER A 11 20.07 20.45 2.86
CA SER A 11 19.37 20.56 4.16
C SER A 11 18.29 21.65 4.20
N ARG A 12 18.46 22.72 3.40
CA ARG A 12 17.42 23.73 3.18
C ARG A 12 16.26 23.23 2.32
N THR A 13 16.52 22.35 1.34
CA THR A 13 15.47 21.72 0.52
C THR A 13 14.66 20.68 1.31
N TRP A 14 15.31 19.95 2.23
CA TRP A 14 14.65 18.94 3.07
C TRP A 14 13.64 19.53 4.07
N ASN A 15 13.87 20.77 4.55
CA ASN A 15 13.01 21.46 5.51
C ASN A 15 11.94 22.37 4.86
N ALA A 16 11.96 22.52 3.53
CA ALA A 16 10.96 23.34 2.84
C ALA A 16 9.62 22.58 2.74
N LEU A 17 8.55 23.19 3.21
CA LEU A 17 7.19 22.65 3.06
C LEU A 17 6.85 22.55 1.56
N PRO A 18 6.37 21.38 1.07
CA PRO A 18 6.05 21.20 -0.34
C PRO A 18 4.89 22.10 -0.75
N SER A 19 4.94 22.60 -1.98
CA SER A 19 3.89 23.44 -2.55
C SER A 19 2.58 22.65 -2.70
N GLN A 20 1.43 23.32 -2.60
CA GLN A 20 0.13 22.67 -2.80
C GLN A 20 0.01 22.02 -4.18
N LYS A 21 0.63 22.63 -5.21
CA LYS A 21 0.68 22.05 -6.57
C LYS A 21 1.48 20.75 -6.60
N ASP A 22 2.59 20.68 -5.86
CA ASP A 22 3.40 19.45 -5.76
C ASP A 22 2.62 18.34 -5.06
N LEU A 23 1.92 18.67 -3.97
CA LEU A 23 1.07 17.70 -3.27
C LEU A 23 -0.07 17.17 -4.16
N ALA A 24 -0.69 18.05 -4.95
CA ALA A 24 -1.71 17.64 -5.91
C ALA A 24 -1.13 16.71 -6.98
N PHE A 25 0.06 17.04 -7.51
CA PHE A 25 0.72 16.21 -8.52
C PHE A 25 1.13 14.84 -7.97
N ARG A 26 1.62 14.77 -6.73
CA ARG A 26 1.93 13.51 -6.03
C ARG A 26 0.69 12.64 -5.83
N ARG A 27 -0.45 13.24 -5.48
CA ARG A 27 -1.71 12.50 -5.36
C ARG A 27 -2.14 11.92 -6.70
N ILE A 28 -2.03 12.68 -7.78
CA ILE A 28 -2.35 12.21 -9.13
C ILE A 28 -1.41 11.05 -9.52
N SER A 29 -0.09 11.18 -9.31
CA SER A 29 0.86 10.10 -9.60
C SER A 29 0.59 8.86 -8.75
N SER A 30 0.15 9.01 -7.50
CA SER A 30 -0.23 7.87 -6.66
C SER A 30 -1.37 7.06 -7.25
N VAL A 31 -2.36 7.70 -7.88
CA VAL A 31 -3.47 7.00 -8.55
C VAL A 31 -2.97 6.18 -9.75
N PHE A 32 -2.00 6.70 -10.50
CA PHE A 32 -1.36 5.93 -11.58
C PHE A 32 -0.58 4.73 -11.03
N LEU A 33 0.14 4.90 -9.92
CA LEU A 33 0.86 3.80 -9.29
C LEU A 33 -0.11 2.75 -8.71
N MET A 34 -1.25 3.16 -8.15
CA MET A 34 -2.32 2.23 -7.75
C MET A 34 -2.83 1.39 -8.93
N ALA A 35 -3.00 2.02 -10.09
CA ALA A 35 -3.38 1.31 -11.31
C ALA A 35 -2.28 0.33 -11.76
N GLY A 36 -1.00 0.71 -11.64
CA GLY A 36 0.13 -0.19 -11.86
C GLY A 36 0.17 -1.35 -10.86
N LEU A 37 -0.12 -1.09 -9.59
CA LEU A 37 -0.15 -2.11 -8.55
C LEU A 37 -1.24 -3.15 -8.85
N LEU A 38 -2.40 -2.72 -9.34
CA LEU A 38 -3.49 -3.60 -9.75
C LEU A 38 -3.07 -4.63 -10.82
N THR A 39 -2.19 -4.25 -11.75
CA THR A 39 -1.75 -5.18 -12.81
C THR A 39 -0.79 -6.24 -12.28
N VAL A 40 0.01 -5.93 -11.26
CA VAL A 40 0.93 -6.88 -10.62
C VAL A 40 0.20 -7.82 -9.67
N ILE A 41 -0.73 -7.25 -8.90
CA ILE A 41 -1.44 -7.93 -7.83
C ILE A 41 -2.41 -8.98 -8.39
N THR A 42 -3.00 -8.80 -9.57
CA THR A 42 -4.04 -9.71 -10.09
C THR A 42 -3.47 -10.98 -10.79
N PRO A 43 -3.91 -12.20 -10.42
CA PRO A 43 -4.75 -12.56 -9.25
C PRO A 43 -3.95 -12.55 -7.94
N PHE A 44 -4.51 -11.95 -6.87
CA PHE A 44 -3.88 -11.81 -5.55
C PHE A 44 -4.44 -12.86 -4.62
N ARG A 45 -3.61 -13.84 -4.27
CA ARG A 45 -4.05 -15.00 -3.48
C ARG A 45 -3.00 -15.40 -2.44
N PRO A 46 -2.71 -14.51 -1.48
CA PRO A 46 -1.59 -14.70 -0.56
C PRO A 46 -1.69 -15.99 0.24
N VAL A 47 -2.89 -16.39 0.69
CA VAL A 47 -3.08 -17.58 1.52
C VAL A 47 -2.80 -18.84 0.72
N THR A 48 -3.36 -18.98 -0.47
CA THR A 48 -3.11 -20.16 -1.32
C THR A 48 -1.68 -20.24 -1.86
N TRP A 49 -0.96 -19.13 -1.94
CA TRP A 49 0.47 -19.15 -2.29
C TRP A 49 1.33 -19.84 -1.23
N PHE A 50 1.00 -19.68 0.05
CA PHE A 50 1.73 -20.29 1.16
C PHE A 50 1.15 -21.65 1.59
N LEU A 51 -0.16 -21.80 1.52
CA LEU A 51 -0.89 -22.99 1.91
C LEU A 51 -1.73 -23.46 0.72
N PRO A 52 -1.22 -24.37 -0.12
CA PRO A 52 -1.97 -24.92 -1.24
C PRO A 52 -3.06 -25.88 -0.73
N ILE A 53 -4.13 -25.31 -0.18
CA ILE A 53 -5.29 -26.04 0.29
C ILE A 53 -6.15 -26.35 -0.94
N SER A 54 -6.44 -27.62 -1.17
CA SER A 54 -7.39 -28.05 -2.20
C SER A 54 -8.82 -27.71 -1.75
N GLY A 55 -9.27 -26.48 -1.99
CA GLY A 55 -10.58 -26.00 -1.60
C GLY A 55 -10.94 -24.66 -2.25
N PRO A 56 -12.20 -24.20 -2.11
CA PRO A 56 -12.59 -22.88 -2.58
C PRO A 56 -11.78 -21.80 -1.85
N ASP A 57 -11.29 -20.81 -2.61
CA ASP A 57 -10.39 -19.72 -2.17
C ASP A 57 -11.07 -18.71 -1.22
N ILE A 58 -11.94 -19.16 -0.31
CA ILE A 58 -12.77 -18.34 0.57
C ILE A 58 -11.90 -17.43 1.44
N LEU A 59 -10.80 -17.96 1.97
CA LEU A 59 -9.86 -17.19 2.80
C LEU A 59 -9.20 -16.07 1.99
N ASP A 60 -8.75 -16.35 0.77
CA ASP A 60 -8.18 -15.34 -0.11
C ASP A 60 -9.23 -14.29 -0.52
N GLN A 61 -10.46 -14.72 -0.82
CA GLN A 61 -11.57 -13.81 -1.13
C GLN A 61 -11.94 -12.91 0.06
N PHE A 62 -11.75 -13.39 1.29
CA PHE A 62 -12.02 -12.62 2.50
C PHE A 62 -10.88 -11.66 2.87
N ILE A 63 -9.64 -12.09 2.71
CA ILE A 63 -8.45 -11.38 3.18
C ILE A 63 -7.88 -10.43 2.11
N ALA A 64 -7.95 -10.79 0.83
CA ALA A 64 -7.37 -10.00 -0.26
C ALA A 64 -7.99 -8.60 -0.41
N PRO A 65 -9.33 -8.42 -0.46
CA PRO A 65 -9.90 -7.09 -0.68
C PRO A 65 -9.56 -6.07 0.43
N PRO A 66 -9.66 -6.40 1.73
CA PRO A 66 -9.25 -5.53 2.82
C PRO A 66 -7.76 -5.16 2.79
N LEU A 67 -6.88 -6.14 2.54
CA LEU A 67 -5.44 -5.90 2.40
C LEU A 67 -5.15 -4.92 1.26
N PHE A 68 -5.79 -5.17 0.12
CA PHE A 68 -5.63 -4.36 -1.07
C PHE A 68 -6.16 -2.93 -0.88
N LEU A 69 -7.37 -2.78 -0.34
CA LEU A 69 -7.94 -1.47 0.00
C LEU A 69 -7.06 -0.71 0.99
N GLY A 70 -6.49 -1.41 1.98
CA GLY A 70 -5.53 -0.83 2.92
C GLY A 70 -4.26 -0.33 2.22
N ALA A 71 -3.72 -1.10 1.26
CA ALA A 71 -2.54 -0.70 0.50
C ALA A 71 -2.82 0.53 -0.39
N LEU A 72 -3.96 0.57 -1.08
CA LEU A 72 -4.38 1.75 -1.85
C LEU A 72 -4.55 2.98 -0.97
N PHE A 73 -5.21 2.82 0.18
CA PHE A 73 -5.37 3.89 1.15
C PHE A 73 -4.00 4.40 1.63
N ALA A 74 -3.10 3.49 2.00
CA ALA A 74 -1.74 3.82 2.42
C ALA A 74 -0.99 4.59 1.32
N GLN A 75 -1.07 4.15 0.07
CA GLN A 75 -0.43 4.78 -1.08
C GLN A 75 -0.93 6.22 -1.32
N TRP A 76 -2.25 6.46 -1.21
CA TRP A 76 -2.81 7.81 -1.24
C TRP A 76 -2.30 8.66 -0.08
N ARG A 77 -2.18 8.08 1.12
CA ARG A 77 -1.75 8.81 2.31
C ARG A 77 -0.27 9.18 2.26
N ILE A 78 0.59 8.28 1.80
CA ILE A 78 2.02 8.52 1.58
C ILE A 78 2.21 9.70 0.62
N ALA A 79 1.45 9.74 -0.48
CA ALA A 79 1.50 10.84 -1.44
C ALA A 79 1.03 12.20 -0.85
N GLY A 80 0.19 12.16 0.17
CA GLY A 80 -0.32 13.34 0.89
C GLY A 80 0.55 13.83 2.04
N VAL A 81 1.71 13.24 2.30
CA VAL A 81 2.62 13.66 3.38
C VAL A 81 3.33 14.97 2.99
N SER A 82 3.15 16.00 3.81
CA SER A 82 3.76 17.32 3.62
C SER A 82 4.96 17.59 4.54
N GLY A 83 5.02 16.98 5.73
CA GLY A 83 6.11 17.17 6.70
C GLY A 83 7.06 15.97 6.76
N ALA A 84 8.23 16.17 7.38
CA ALA A 84 9.10 15.06 7.77
C ALA A 84 8.39 14.26 8.88
N LEU A 85 8.27 12.94 8.70
CA LEU A 85 7.64 12.04 9.66
C LEU A 85 8.66 11.02 10.12
N VAL A 86 8.83 10.90 11.43
CA VAL A 86 9.57 9.78 12.01
C VAL A 86 8.62 8.60 12.03
N ILE A 87 8.97 7.58 11.26
CA ILE A 87 8.24 6.33 11.18
C ILE A 87 9.03 5.31 11.98
N ASP A 88 8.40 4.74 12.99
CA ASP A 88 8.93 3.63 13.75
C ASP A 88 8.23 2.34 13.29
N VAL A 89 9.00 1.45 12.67
CA VAL A 89 8.52 0.12 12.27
C VAL A 89 9.43 -0.91 12.92
N MET A 90 8.87 -1.74 13.79
CA MET A 90 9.58 -2.85 14.43
C MET A 90 10.88 -2.41 15.12
N ASP A 91 10.84 -1.31 15.87
CA ASP A 91 11.99 -0.75 16.62
C ASP A 91 13.10 -0.15 15.72
N VAL A 92 12.82 0.00 14.43
CA VAL A 92 13.65 0.70 13.46
C VAL A 92 12.97 2.02 13.10
N GLY A 93 13.50 3.10 13.65
CA GLY A 93 13.10 4.47 13.33
C GLY A 93 13.72 4.95 12.02
N PHE A 94 12.90 5.25 11.02
CA PHE A 94 13.32 5.92 9.79
C PHE A 94 12.59 7.25 9.59
N VAL A 95 13.30 8.26 9.11
CA VAL A 95 12.72 9.58 8.87
C VAL A 95 12.26 9.68 7.42
N TYR A 96 10.95 9.54 7.20
CA TYR A 96 10.35 9.74 5.89
C TYR A 96 10.27 11.22 5.57
N HIS A 97 10.95 11.62 4.49
CA HIS A 97 10.92 12.98 3.97
C HIS A 97 10.06 13.05 2.72
N SER A 98 9.40 14.19 2.53
CA SER A 98 8.49 14.42 1.42
C SER A 98 9.18 14.33 0.05
N SER A 99 10.48 14.60 -0.04
CA SER A 99 11.29 14.47 -1.26
C SER A 99 11.57 13.02 -1.66
N MET A 100 11.53 12.07 -0.72
CA MET A 100 11.73 10.63 -0.99
C MET A 100 10.56 10.02 -1.76
N TYR A 101 9.42 10.71 -1.83
CA TYR A 101 8.24 10.25 -2.56
C TYR A 101 8.58 9.84 -4.00
N TRP A 102 9.31 10.68 -4.74
CA TRP A 102 9.61 10.41 -6.15
C TRP A 102 10.53 9.21 -6.33
N THR A 103 11.49 9.01 -5.43
CA THR A 103 12.39 7.85 -5.45
C THR A 103 11.60 6.57 -5.17
N CYS A 104 10.72 6.57 -4.17
CA CYS A 104 9.85 5.44 -3.86
C CYS A 104 8.86 5.16 -5.00
N ALA A 105 8.23 6.21 -5.56
CA ALA A 105 7.30 6.12 -6.69
C ALA A 105 7.97 5.53 -7.93
N PHE A 106 9.19 5.99 -8.24
CA PHE A 106 9.96 5.46 -9.36
C PHE A 106 10.38 4.01 -9.12
N ALA A 107 10.84 3.67 -7.91
CA ALA A 107 11.16 2.29 -7.55
C ALA A 107 9.94 1.35 -7.68
N GLU A 108 8.78 1.79 -7.18
CA GLU A 108 7.52 1.05 -7.33
C GLU A 108 7.17 0.84 -8.81
N LEU A 109 7.26 1.91 -9.63
CA LEU A 109 7.03 1.82 -11.07
C LEU A 109 7.98 0.81 -11.74
N CYS A 110 9.27 0.85 -11.41
CA CYS A 110 10.26 -0.09 -11.93
C CYS A 110 9.95 -1.54 -11.53
N ILE A 111 9.51 -1.77 -10.29
CA ILE A 111 9.08 -3.10 -9.85
C ILE A 111 7.87 -3.55 -10.66
N CYS A 112 6.85 -2.70 -10.82
CA CYS A 112 5.65 -3.04 -11.58
C CYS A 112 5.96 -3.39 -13.04
N LEU A 113 6.81 -2.59 -13.70
CA LEU A 113 7.24 -2.84 -15.08
C LEU A 113 8.13 -4.10 -15.17
N GLY A 114 9.09 -4.26 -14.26
CA GLY A 114 10.01 -5.39 -14.23
C GLY A 114 9.26 -6.72 -14.03
N VAL A 115 8.27 -6.76 -13.15
CA VAL A 115 7.40 -7.92 -12.95
C VAL A 115 6.61 -8.23 -14.23
N GLY A 116 6.03 -7.20 -14.87
CA GLY A 116 5.28 -7.36 -16.11
C GLY A 116 6.13 -7.94 -17.26
N MET A 117 7.41 -7.54 -17.34
CA MET A 117 8.33 -8.04 -18.37
C MET A 117 8.88 -9.44 -18.05
N ALA A 118 9.16 -9.75 -16.79
CA ALA A 118 9.79 -11.01 -16.38
C ALA A 118 8.89 -12.24 -16.60
N ARG A 119 7.56 -12.07 -16.66
CA ARG A 119 6.55 -13.15 -16.79
C ARG A 119 6.78 -14.33 -15.84
N ASN A 120 7.46 -14.09 -14.72
CA ASN A 120 7.77 -15.11 -13.71
C ASN A 120 6.78 -14.98 -12.55
N GLU A 121 6.02 -16.04 -12.32
CA GLU A 121 4.97 -16.09 -11.31
C GLU A 121 5.52 -15.93 -9.89
N TYR A 122 6.70 -16.49 -9.57
CA TYR A 122 7.30 -16.34 -8.24
C TYR A 122 7.69 -14.88 -7.97
N LEU A 123 8.22 -14.20 -8.99
CA LEU A 123 8.63 -12.80 -8.89
C LEU A 123 7.41 -11.89 -8.74
N ARG A 124 6.29 -12.20 -9.43
CA ARG A 124 5.02 -11.50 -9.25
C ARG A 124 4.45 -11.65 -7.84
N ARG A 125 4.46 -12.87 -7.29
CA ARG A 125 4.01 -13.15 -5.92
C ARG A 125 4.87 -12.44 -4.88
N GLY A 126 6.19 -12.53 -5.01
CA GLY A 126 7.12 -11.84 -4.11
C GLY A 126 6.96 -10.33 -4.17
N ALA A 127 6.89 -9.76 -5.38
CA ALA A 127 6.72 -8.32 -5.57
C ALA A 127 5.36 -7.83 -5.05
N SER A 128 4.27 -8.56 -5.30
CA SER A 128 2.95 -8.17 -4.79
C SER A 128 2.89 -8.20 -3.26
N LEU A 129 3.41 -9.24 -2.61
CA LEU A 129 3.51 -9.28 -1.14
C LEU A 129 4.41 -8.15 -0.61
N GLY A 130 5.56 -7.93 -1.24
CA GLY A 130 6.50 -6.89 -0.86
C GLY A 130 5.91 -5.48 -1.00
N LEU A 131 5.22 -5.19 -2.10
CA LEU A 131 4.57 -3.90 -2.34
C LEU A 131 3.41 -3.68 -1.38
N VAL A 132 2.51 -4.66 -1.22
CA VAL A 132 1.38 -4.55 -0.29
C VAL A 132 1.86 -4.39 1.14
N GLY A 133 2.79 -5.25 1.57
CA GLY A 133 3.36 -5.21 2.92
C GLY A 133 4.14 -3.93 3.19
N GLY A 134 4.95 -3.48 2.22
CA GLY A 134 5.72 -2.24 2.31
C GLY A 134 4.82 -1.01 2.39
N LEU A 135 3.79 -0.94 1.53
CA LEU A 135 2.77 0.12 1.58
C LEU A 135 2.04 0.13 2.92
N TRP A 136 1.69 -1.04 3.47
CA TRP A 136 1.09 -1.14 4.80
C TRP A 136 2.03 -0.65 5.90
N ALA A 137 3.29 -1.08 5.90
CA ALA A 137 4.26 -0.69 6.93
C ALA A 137 4.51 0.83 6.91
N VAL A 138 4.81 1.39 5.74
CA VAL A 138 5.07 2.83 5.57
C VAL A 138 3.80 3.64 5.78
N GLY A 139 2.66 3.18 5.25
CA GLY A 139 1.37 3.84 5.40
C GLY A 139 0.89 3.89 6.84
N TRP A 140 1.07 2.79 7.59
CA TRP A 140 0.76 2.74 9.02
C TRP A 140 1.65 3.68 9.81
N GLY A 141 2.94 3.75 9.47
CA GLY A 141 3.88 4.72 10.02
C GLY A 141 3.48 6.17 9.80
N CYS A 142 3.09 6.51 8.57
CA CYS A 142 2.73 7.87 8.16
C CYS A 142 1.38 8.36 8.73
N THR A 143 0.52 7.47 9.22
CA THR A 143 -0.87 7.81 9.52
C THR A 143 -1.05 8.22 11.00
N PRO A 144 -1.61 9.40 11.30
CA PRO A 144 -1.94 9.79 12.68
C PRO A 144 -3.00 8.87 13.29
N VAL A 145 -2.99 8.71 14.62
CA VAL A 145 -3.87 7.80 15.36
C VAL A 145 -5.35 7.97 15.03
N ARG A 146 -5.85 9.20 14.87
CA ARG A 146 -7.26 9.47 14.51
C ARG A 146 -7.66 8.82 13.18
N TYR A 147 -6.77 8.89 12.19
CA TYR A 147 -7.02 8.30 10.88
C TYR A 147 -6.85 6.79 10.88
N LYS A 148 -5.98 6.24 11.75
CA LYS A 148 -5.88 4.79 11.96
C LYS A 148 -7.21 4.22 12.47
N MET A 149 -7.83 4.90 13.44
CA MET A 149 -9.14 4.51 13.97
C MET A 149 -10.23 4.57 12.89
N GLN A 150 -10.27 5.65 12.09
CA GLN A 150 -11.23 5.77 11.00
C GLN A 150 -11.03 4.69 9.92
N ALA A 151 -9.79 4.42 9.53
CA ALA A 151 -9.46 3.36 8.58
C ALA A 151 -9.83 1.98 9.14
N TRP A 152 -9.63 1.76 10.44
CA TRP A 152 -10.01 0.55 11.14
C TRP A 152 -11.53 0.34 11.15
N ASP A 153 -12.30 1.40 11.34
CA ASP A 153 -13.77 1.32 11.30
C ASP A 153 -14.29 1.02 9.88
N ILE A 154 -13.69 1.62 8.85
CA ILE A 154 -13.99 1.28 7.45
C ILE A 154 -13.60 -0.19 7.16
N LEU A 155 -12.46 -0.64 7.66
CA LEU A 155 -11.99 -2.01 7.45
C LEU A 155 -12.94 -3.04 8.07
N LYS A 156 -13.37 -2.80 9.32
CA LYS A 156 -14.40 -3.62 9.97
C LYS A 156 -15.68 -3.63 9.16
N TRP A 157 -16.12 -2.48 8.68
CA TRP A 157 -17.32 -2.38 7.86
C TRP A 157 -17.21 -3.23 6.59
N VAL A 158 -16.08 -3.17 5.87
CA VAL A 158 -15.82 -4.01 4.70
C VAL A 158 -15.85 -5.49 5.08
N TRP A 159 -15.20 -5.89 6.19
CA TRP A 159 -15.25 -7.27 6.67
C TRP A 159 -16.67 -7.72 7.02
N THR A 160 -17.48 -6.87 7.65
CA THR A 160 -18.87 -7.22 7.97
C THR A 160 -19.71 -7.42 6.72
N MET A 161 -19.57 -6.54 5.71
CA MET A 161 -20.28 -6.70 4.44
C MET A 161 -19.86 -7.97 3.72
N LEU A 162 -18.56 -8.25 3.69
CA LEU A 162 -18.03 -9.42 3.01
C LEU A 162 -18.42 -10.73 3.73
N ALA A 163 -18.47 -10.72 5.06
CA ALA A 163 -19.00 -11.82 5.86
C ALA A 163 -20.50 -12.04 5.59
N ILE A 164 -21.28 -10.96 5.51
CA ILE A 164 -22.71 -11.04 5.17
C ILE A 164 -22.92 -11.60 3.76
N ASP A 165 -22.13 -11.19 2.79
CA ASP A 165 -22.26 -11.69 1.42
C ASP A 165 -21.88 -13.17 1.31
N HIS A 166 -20.87 -13.63 2.04
CA HIS A 166 -20.55 -15.06 2.14
C HIS A 166 -21.62 -15.85 2.91
N ALA A 167 -22.18 -15.28 3.99
CA ALA A 167 -23.30 -15.87 4.70
C ALA A 167 -24.54 -15.98 3.80
N ARG A 168 -24.83 -14.95 2.99
CA ARG A 168 -25.91 -14.97 1.99
C ARG A 168 -25.65 -15.98 0.88
N ALA A 169 -24.42 -16.09 0.39
CA ALA A 169 -24.04 -17.07 -0.63
C ALA A 169 -24.16 -18.52 -0.12
N SER A 170 -23.81 -18.76 1.15
CA SER A 170 -23.92 -20.09 1.79
C SER A 170 -25.36 -20.44 2.19
N LEU A 171 -26.14 -19.49 2.69
CA LEU A 171 -27.57 -19.67 3.00
C LEU A 171 -28.44 -19.72 1.73
N GLY A 172 -28.00 -19.07 0.65
CA GLY A 172 -28.67 -19.00 -0.65
C GLY A 172 -28.31 -20.13 -1.61
N GLY A 173 -27.93 -21.31 -1.08
CA GLY A 173 -27.58 -22.55 -1.82
C GLY A 173 -28.71 -23.14 -2.68
N GLY A 174 -29.29 -22.33 -3.56
CA GLY A 174 -30.48 -22.66 -4.33
C GLY A 174 -30.80 -21.63 -5.40
N ARG A 175 -29.84 -21.24 -6.25
CA ARG A 175 -30.23 -20.70 -7.57
C ARG A 175 -29.26 -21.10 -8.68
N ARG A 176 -29.56 -22.30 -9.19
CA ARG A 176 -29.54 -22.76 -10.60
C ARG A 176 -28.35 -22.38 -11.48
N ARG A 177 -27.64 -23.45 -11.90
CA ARG A 177 -27.15 -23.67 -13.27
C ARG A 177 -28.04 -22.96 -14.29
N TYR A 178 -27.45 -22.12 -15.14
CA TYR A 178 -27.57 -22.15 -16.60
C TYR A 178 -26.30 -21.53 -17.17
#